data_AF-A0A9E7AKM2-F1
#
_entry.id   AF-A0A9E7AKM2-F1
#
_cell.length_a   1.000
_cell.length_b   1.000
_cell.length_c   1.000
_cell.angle_alpha   90.00
_cell.angle_beta   90.00
_cell.angle_gamma   90.00
#
_symmetry.space_group_name_H-M   'P 1'
#
loop_
_entity.id
_entity.type
_entity.pdbx_description
1 polymer ?
#
loop_
_entity_poly.entity_id
_entity_poly.type
_entity_poly.pdbx_seq_one_letter_code
_entity_poly.pdbx_strand_id
1 'polypeptide(L)'
;MADTQERTPSASPARTVKDDRRTAYGWGRLMVVLYAVLALVILIPVFNTTDYQLGTYMDWLAVVVYAVIAVAVAHNGRRMRILGGVALAIATIQCLVGFAFNEATYGHAWAGGGAALSYVPLVSCLLGAVWMWASNPRRIVQNAERITDIKRELAEKTAS
;
A
#
# COMPACT_ATOMS: atom_id res chain seq x y z
N MET A 1 -65.27 34.42 -3.64
CA MET A 1 -64.69 33.57 -2.57
C MET A 1 -63.48 32.88 -3.19
N ALA A 2 -62.28 33.36 -2.85
CA ALA A 2 -61.03 32.90 -3.45
C ALA A 2 -60.51 31.68 -2.71
N ASP A 3 -60.27 30.61 -3.46
CA ASP A 3 -59.73 29.33 -3.02
C ASP A 3 -58.25 29.50 -2.66
N THR A 4 -57.91 29.34 -1.38
CA THR A 4 -56.51 29.38 -0.89
C THR A 4 -56.15 27.96 -0.46
N GLN A 5 -55.79 27.13 -1.44
CA GLN A 5 -55.27 25.80 -1.17
C GLN A 5 -53.80 25.93 -0.72
N GLU A 6 -53.56 25.78 0.59
CA GLU A 6 -52.23 25.69 1.17
C GLU A 6 -51.42 24.57 0.49
N ARG A 7 -50.35 24.96 -0.20
CA ARG A 7 -49.36 24.02 -0.75
C ARG A 7 -48.50 23.50 0.39
N THR A 8 -48.88 22.38 0.99
CA THR A 8 -47.99 21.60 1.86
C THR A 8 -46.72 21.24 1.08
N PRO A 9 -45.49 21.54 1.57
CA PRO A 9 -44.28 21.10 0.92
C PRO A 9 -44.21 19.57 0.99
N SER A 10 -44.26 18.90 -0.16
CA SER A 10 -44.09 17.45 -0.21
C SER A 10 -42.70 17.12 0.32
N ALA A 11 -42.64 16.50 1.51
CA ALA A 11 -41.41 15.89 1.99
C ALA A 11 -40.98 14.84 0.96
N SER A 12 -39.91 15.14 0.22
CA SER A 12 -39.29 14.19 -0.71
C SER A 12 -38.93 12.93 0.10
N PRO A 13 -39.39 11.73 -0.28
CA PRO A 13 -39.08 10.53 0.47
C PRO A 13 -37.56 10.36 0.46
N ALA A 14 -36.96 10.41 1.65
CA ALA A 14 -35.53 10.22 1.82
C ALA A 14 -35.13 8.87 1.20
N ARG A 15 -34.49 8.93 0.03
CA ARG A 15 -33.94 7.75 -0.64
C ARG A 15 -32.89 7.19 0.31
N THR A 16 -33.21 6.12 1.01
CA THR A 16 -32.25 5.35 1.80
C THR A 16 -31.23 4.77 0.82
N VAL A 17 -30.13 5.48 0.60
CA VAL A 17 -28.98 4.96 -0.13
C VAL A 17 -28.46 3.81 0.70
N LYS A 18 -28.86 2.59 0.32
CA LYS A 18 -28.27 1.37 0.87
C LYS A 18 -26.79 1.41 0.49
N ASP A 19 -25.94 1.68 1.46
CA ASP A 19 -24.49 1.68 1.26
C ASP A 19 -24.04 0.22 1.09
N ASP A 20 -24.16 -0.29 -0.13
CA ASP A 20 -23.61 -1.58 -0.57
C ASP A 20 -22.08 -1.48 -0.74
N ARG A 21 -21.39 -0.72 0.14
CA ARG A 21 -19.93 -0.78 0.26
C ARG A 21 -19.54 -2.19 0.67
N ARG A 22 -19.26 -2.98 -0.36
CA ARG A 22 -18.58 -4.27 -0.29
C ARG A 22 -17.46 -4.14 0.75
N THR A 23 -17.57 -4.91 1.82
CA THR A 23 -16.61 -4.92 2.93
C THR A 23 -15.23 -5.04 2.32
N ALA A 24 -14.43 -3.97 2.43
CA ALA A 24 -13.12 -3.94 1.80
C ALA A 24 -12.28 -5.06 2.42
N TYR A 25 -12.04 -6.12 1.64
CA TYR A 25 -11.28 -7.29 2.05
C TYR A 25 -9.97 -6.84 2.72
N GLY A 26 -9.71 -7.36 3.93
CA GLY A 26 -8.73 -6.86 4.93
C GLY A 26 -7.25 -6.88 4.55
N TRP A 27 -6.92 -7.01 3.27
CA TRP A 27 -5.55 -7.01 2.73
C TRP A 27 -4.75 -5.78 3.16
N GLY A 28 -5.37 -4.60 3.18
CA GLY A 28 -4.71 -3.40 3.70
C GLY A 28 -4.29 -3.54 5.16
N ARG A 29 -5.14 -4.13 6.01
CA ARG A 29 -4.82 -4.37 7.43
C ARG A 29 -3.72 -5.41 7.60
N LEU A 30 -3.73 -6.48 6.80
CA LEU A 30 -2.67 -7.48 6.82
C LEU A 30 -1.31 -6.87 6.47
N MET A 31 -1.25 -5.99 5.46
CA MET A 31 -0.02 -5.27 5.09
C MET A 31 0.45 -4.33 6.20
N VAL A 32 -0.46 -3.61 6.89
CA VAL A 32 -0.09 -2.79 8.05
C VAL A 32 0.56 -3.64 9.13
N VAL A 33 -0.05 -4.77 9.49
CA VAL A 33 0.49 -5.68 10.50
C VAL A 33 1.84 -6.23 10.07
N LEU A 34 1.98 -6.66 8.81
CA LEU A 34 3.25 -7.16 8.25
C LEU A 34 4.39 -6.15 8.45
N TYR A 35 4.22 -4.91 8.00
CA TYR A 35 5.28 -3.90 8.08
C TYR A 35 5.52 -3.40 9.50
N ALA A 36 4.48 -3.28 10.32
CA ALA A 36 4.62 -2.90 11.73
C ALA A 36 5.39 -3.97 12.51
N VAL A 37 5.04 -5.26 12.33
CA VAL A 37 5.75 -6.38 12.97
C VAL A 37 7.19 -6.45 12.48
N LEU A 38 7.43 -6.29 11.17
CA LEU A 38 8.78 -6.29 10.63
C LEU A 38 9.63 -5.16 11.24
N ALA A 39 9.09 -3.94 11.33
CA ALA A 39 9.77 -2.83 11.98
C ALA A 39 10.09 -3.14 13.45
N LEU A 40 9.16 -3.74 14.19
CA LEU A 40 9.39 -4.13 15.59
C LEU A 40 10.45 -5.23 15.74
N VAL A 41 10.42 -6.26 14.88
CA VAL A 41 11.41 -7.34 14.89
C VAL A 41 12.82 -6.81 14.64
N ILE A 42 12.97 -5.80 13.78
CA ILE A 42 14.25 -5.10 13.54
C ILE A 42 14.62 -4.20 14.73
N LEU A 43 13.64 -3.53 15.32
CA LEU A 43 13.85 -2.56 16.40
C LEU A 43 14.35 -3.20 17.70
N ILE A 44 13.88 -4.40 18.03
CA ILE A 44 14.24 -5.09 19.28
C ILE A 44 15.76 -5.29 19.43
N PRO A 45 16.49 -5.94 18.50
CA PRO A 45 17.94 -6.11 18.64
C PRO A 45 18.68 -4.76 18.62
N VAL A 46 18.26 -3.83 17.77
CA VAL A 46 18.88 -2.50 17.66
C VAL A 46 18.86 -1.73 18.98
N PHE A 47 17.75 -1.74 19.72
CA PHE A 47 17.68 -1.08 21.03
C PHE A 47 18.55 -1.73 22.11
N ASN A 48 18.87 -3.02 21.96
CA ASN A 48 19.69 -3.76 22.92
C ASN A 48 21.18 -3.72 22.56
N THR A 49 21.54 -3.12 21.43
CA THR A 49 22.94 -2.97 21.01
C THR A 49 23.63 -1.87 21.80
N THR A 50 24.79 -2.20 22.37
CA THR A 50 25.68 -1.24 23.04
C THR A 50 26.89 -0.87 22.18
N ASP A 51 27.24 -1.68 21.19
CA ASP A 51 28.33 -1.42 20.24
C ASP A 51 27.77 -0.96 18.89
N TYR A 52 27.85 0.34 18.62
CA TYR A 52 27.27 0.95 17.44
C TYR A 52 28.23 0.85 16.25
N GLN A 53 27.88 -0.01 15.29
CA GLN A 53 28.55 -0.10 14.00
C GLN A 53 27.71 0.58 12.93
N LEU A 54 28.26 0.77 11.73
CA LEU A 54 27.54 1.37 10.61
C LEU A 54 26.22 0.62 10.32
N GLY A 55 26.25 -0.72 10.39
CA GLY A 55 25.08 -1.57 10.24
C GLY A 55 23.97 -1.28 11.26
N THR A 56 24.30 -0.94 12.51
CA THR A 56 23.31 -0.57 13.53
C THR A 56 22.51 0.66 13.10
N TYR A 57 23.16 1.65 12.49
CA TYR A 57 22.47 2.83 11.95
C TYR A 57 21.62 2.50 10.72
N MET A 58 22.05 1.53 9.91
CA MET A 58 21.23 1.03 8.79
C MET A 58 19.98 0.31 9.28
N ASP A 59 20.06 -0.44 10.39
CA ASP A 59 18.88 -1.08 10.98
C ASP A 59 17.93 -0.04 11.60
N TRP A 60 18.45 1.01 12.25
CA TRP A 60 17.62 2.16 12.64
C TRP A 60 16.89 2.79 11.45
N LEU A 61 17.58 2.99 10.33
CA LEU A 61 16.97 3.48 9.10
C LEU A 61 15.90 2.52 8.58
N ALA A 62 16.16 1.21 8.60
CA ALA A 62 15.21 0.19 8.18
C ALA A 62 13.92 0.23 9.03
N VAL A 63 14.03 0.38 10.36
CA VAL A 63 12.87 0.56 11.26
C VAL A 63 12.01 1.74 10.81
N VAL A 64 12.63 2.90 10.56
CA VAL A 64 11.91 4.10 10.11
C VAL A 64 11.22 3.85 8.77
N VAL A 65 11.93 3.26 7.81
CA VAL A 65 11.39 2.97 6.47
C VAL A 65 10.18 2.04 6.57
N TYR A 66 10.29 0.91 7.27
CA TYR A 66 9.18 -0.04 7.40
C TYR A 66 8.00 0.52 8.21
N ALA A 67 8.27 1.33 9.23
CA ALA A 67 7.22 2.04 9.96
C ALA A 67 6.46 3.04 9.06
N VAL A 68 7.18 3.81 8.22
CA VAL A 68 6.57 4.72 7.25
C VAL A 68 5.70 3.97 6.25
N ILE A 69 6.15 2.80 5.75
CA ILE A 69 5.34 1.96 4.88
C ILE A 69 4.05 1.52 5.60
N ALA A 70 4.14 1.06 6.85
CA ALA A 70 2.98 0.65 7.64
C ALA A 70 1.96 1.80 7.80
N VAL A 71 2.42 2.99 8.17
CA VAL A 71 1.57 4.19 8.33
C VAL A 71 0.97 4.61 6.98
N ALA A 72 1.74 4.58 5.90
CA ALA A 72 1.28 4.91 4.56
C ALA A 72 0.14 3.98 4.09
N VAL A 73 0.30 2.67 4.31
CA VAL A 73 -0.72 1.66 4.00
C VAL A 73 -1.96 1.87 4.87
N ALA A 74 -1.80 2.18 6.15
CA ALA A 74 -2.90 2.38 7.09
C ALA A 74 -3.81 3.55 6.68
N HIS A 75 -3.23 4.65 6.22
CA HIS A 75 -3.99 5.85 5.87
C HIS A 75 -4.44 5.92 4.41
N ASN A 76 -3.85 5.12 3.50
CA ASN A 76 -4.19 4.88 2.09
C ASN A 76 -4.67 6.08 1.23
N GLY A 77 -4.39 7.33 1.64
CA GLY A 77 -4.69 8.54 0.88
C GLY A 77 -3.68 8.79 -0.25
N ARG A 78 -3.99 9.69 -1.20
CA ARG A 78 -3.12 9.95 -2.38
C ARG A 78 -1.67 10.28 -1.99
N ARG A 79 -1.47 11.19 -1.02
CA ARG A 79 -0.13 11.58 -0.54
C ARG A 79 0.56 10.42 0.18
N MET A 80 -0.18 9.67 1.00
CA MET A 80 0.35 8.51 1.72
C MET A 80 0.75 7.37 0.77
N ARG A 81 0.02 7.16 -0.33
CA ARG A 81 0.41 6.19 -1.37
C ARG A 81 1.73 6.57 -2.06
N ILE A 82 1.98 7.87 -2.28
CA ILE A 82 3.27 8.33 -2.83
C ILE A 82 4.37 8.07 -1.80
N LEU A 83 4.17 8.49 -0.55
CA LEU A 83 5.15 8.29 0.52
C LEU A 83 5.47 6.81 0.74
N GLY A 84 4.44 5.95 0.84
CA GLY A 84 4.59 4.51 0.96
C GLY A 84 5.29 3.89 -0.25
N GLY A 85 4.99 4.37 -1.46
CA GLY A 85 5.66 3.94 -2.68
C GLY A 85 7.16 4.28 -2.69
N VAL A 86 7.53 5.50 -2.28
CA VAL A 86 8.93 5.92 -2.15
C VAL A 86 9.65 5.09 -1.08
N ALA A 87 9.05 4.94 0.09
CA ALA A 87 9.63 4.14 1.17
C ALA A 87 9.80 2.66 0.78
N LEU A 88 8.82 2.09 0.07
CA LEU A 88 8.91 0.74 -0.47
C LEU A 88 10.02 0.62 -1.53
N ALA A 89 10.18 1.61 -2.40
CA ALA A 89 11.25 1.63 -3.38
C ALA A 89 12.63 1.69 -2.70
N ILE A 90 12.77 2.52 -1.66
CA ILE A 90 13.98 2.55 -0.82
C ILE A 90 14.25 1.16 -0.24
N ALA A 91 13.28 0.56 0.48
CA ALA A 91 13.45 -0.77 1.07
C ALA A 91 13.83 -1.83 0.04
N THR A 92 13.24 -1.77 -1.16
CA THR A 92 13.54 -2.68 -2.27
C THR A 92 14.98 -2.51 -2.73
N ILE A 93 15.41 -1.27 -3.01
CA ILE A 93 16.79 -0.96 -3.43
C ILE A 93 17.78 -1.44 -2.37
N GLN A 94 17.52 -1.16 -1.10
CA GLN A 94 18.40 -1.54 0.00
C GLN A 94 18.52 -3.06 0.14
N CYS A 95 17.42 -3.81 0.00
CA CYS A 95 17.51 -5.28 -0.02
C CYS A 95 18.34 -5.79 -1.20
N LEU A 96 18.20 -5.19 -2.40
CA LEU A 96 18.96 -5.62 -3.58
C LEU A 96 20.45 -5.29 -3.44
N VAL A 97 20.79 -4.09 -2.97
CA VAL A 97 22.18 -3.68 -2.72
C VAL A 97 22.78 -4.48 -1.58
N GLY A 98 21.99 -4.83 -0.57
CA GLY A 98 22.44 -5.58 0.60
C GLY A 98 23.05 -6.95 0.30
N PHE A 99 22.77 -7.56 -0.86
CA PHE A 99 23.48 -8.77 -1.31
C PHE A 99 25.00 -8.57 -1.48
N ALA A 100 25.46 -7.33 -1.65
CA ALA A 100 26.88 -7.01 -1.79
C ALA A 100 27.58 -6.69 -0.46
N PHE A 101 26.85 -6.63 0.66
CA PHE A 101 27.37 -6.15 1.94
C PHE A 101 27.09 -7.12 3.10
N ASN A 102 27.93 -7.05 4.14
CA ASN A 102 27.76 -7.78 5.39
C ASN A 102 26.93 -6.97 6.41
N GLU A 103 26.51 -7.66 7.49
CA GLU A 103 25.68 -7.07 8.55
C GLU A 103 26.37 -5.91 9.28
N ALA A 104 27.69 -5.97 9.48
CA ALA A 104 28.45 -4.89 10.13
C ALA A 104 28.34 -3.55 9.38
N THR A 105 28.12 -3.58 8.06
CA THR A 105 28.00 -2.40 7.21
C THR A 105 26.55 -2.04 6.88
N TYR A 106 25.72 -3.03 6.60
CA TYR A 106 24.38 -2.84 6.02
C TYR A 106 23.23 -3.21 6.95
N GLY A 107 23.54 -3.63 8.17
CA GLY A 107 22.56 -4.03 9.17
C GLY A 107 21.95 -5.40 8.86
N HIS A 108 21.37 -5.99 9.90
CA HIS A 108 20.73 -7.31 9.79
C HIS A 108 19.44 -7.27 8.94
N ALA A 109 18.80 -6.10 8.81
CA ALA A 109 17.58 -5.92 8.05
C ALA A 109 17.79 -6.06 6.53
N TRP A 110 18.94 -5.61 6.01
CA TRP A 110 19.16 -5.54 4.56
C TRP A 110 20.37 -6.31 4.07
N ALA A 111 21.40 -6.56 4.89
CA ALA A 111 22.54 -7.39 4.48
C ALA A 111 22.08 -8.77 3.97
N GLY A 112 22.70 -9.24 2.89
CA GLY A 112 22.31 -10.45 2.18
C GLY A 112 20.87 -10.43 1.64
N GLY A 113 20.25 -9.26 1.48
CA GLY A 113 18.83 -9.13 1.13
C GLY A 113 17.86 -9.40 2.30
N GLY A 114 18.34 -9.26 3.53
CA GLY A 114 17.59 -9.59 4.75
C GLY A 114 17.66 -11.06 5.11
N ALA A 115 18.79 -11.72 4.79
CA ALA A 115 18.99 -13.15 5.03
C ALA A 115 18.86 -13.52 6.53
N ALA A 116 19.34 -12.67 7.43
CA ALA A 116 19.20 -12.83 8.89
C ALA A 116 17.73 -12.91 9.34
N LEU A 117 16.82 -12.33 8.56
CA LEU A 117 15.37 -12.36 8.77
C LEU A 117 14.67 -13.31 7.79
N SER A 118 15.36 -14.34 7.30
CA SER A 118 14.82 -15.33 6.36
C SER A 118 14.23 -14.69 5.09
N TYR A 119 14.85 -13.62 4.60
CA TYR A 119 14.42 -12.85 3.43
C TYR A 119 13.03 -12.19 3.54
N VAL A 120 12.44 -12.13 4.75
CA VAL A 120 11.18 -11.41 5.00
C VAL A 120 11.23 -9.95 4.52
N PRO A 121 12.32 -9.18 4.75
CA PRO A 121 12.46 -7.82 4.21
C PRO A 121 12.25 -7.74 2.70
N LEU A 122 12.92 -8.59 1.93
CA LEU A 122 12.82 -8.62 0.47
C LEU A 122 11.47 -9.13 -0.02
N VAL A 123 10.95 -10.21 0.57
CA VAL A 123 9.62 -10.75 0.21
C VAL A 123 8.52 -9.73 0.50
N SER A 124 8.62 -8.99 1.62
CA SER A 124 7.68 -7.92 1.94
C SER A 124 7.68 -6.80 0.90
N CYS A 125 8.81 -6.53 0.24
CA CYS A 125 8.88 -5.56 -0.85
C CYS A 125 8.03 -5.99 -2.05
N LEU A 126 8.11 -7.27 -2.43
CA LEU A 126 7.29 -7.85 -3.50
C LEU A 126 5.79 -7.79 -3.16
N LEU A 127 5.43 -8.17 -1.93
CA LEU A 127 4.05 -8.11 -1.45
C LEU A 127 3.51 -6.69 -1.49
N GLY A 128 4.29 -5.71 -1.04
CA GLY A 128 3.94 -4.29 -1.08
C GLY A 128 3.74 -3.79 -2.51
N ALA A 129 4.63 -4.16 -3.42
CA ALA A 129 4.55 -3.75 -4.82
C ALA A 129 3.30 -4.32 -5.49
N VAL A 130 3.02 -5.61 -5.29
CA VAL A 130 1.79 -6.27 -5.79
C VAL A 130 0.55 -5.61 -5.21
N TRP A 131 0.55 -5.33 -3.91
CA TRP A 131 -0.58 -4.68 -3.24
C TRP A 131 -0.82 -3.25 -3.76
N MET A 132 0.24 -2.44 -3.92
CA MET A 132 0.14 -1.09 -4.48
C MET A 132 -0.36 -1.12 -5.92
N TRP A 133 0.09 -2.10 -6.70
CA TRP A 133 -0.30 -2.29 -8.09
C TRP A 133 -1.78 -2.66 -8.21
N ALA A 134 -2.24 -3.63 -7.42
CA ALA A 134 -3.64 -4.08 -7.41
C ALA A 134 -4.61 -3.01 -6.87
N SER A 135 -4.15 -2.19 -5.92
CA SER A 135 -4.97 -1.16 -5.28
C SER A 135 -5.07 0.16 -6.06
N ASN A 136 -4.54 0.25 -7.28
CA ASN A 136 -4.48 1.51 -8.03
C ASN A 136 -5.75 1.73 -8.89
N PRO A 137 -6.71 2.57 -8.48
CA PRO A 137 -8.04 2.67 -9.12
C PRO A 137 -7.98 3.17 -10.57
N ARG A 138 -6.98 3.99 -10.91
CA ARG A 138 -6.78 4.52 -12.27
C ARG A 138 -6.54 3.42 -13.30
N ARG A 139 -5.91 2.31 -12.92
CA ARG A 139 -5.68 1.17 -13.83
C ARG A 139 -6.94 0.36 -14.07
N ILE A 140 -7.84 0.29 -13.09
CA ILE A 140 -9.13 -0.39 -13.23
C ILE A 140 -9.98 0.36 -14.26
N VAL A 141 -10.05 1.70 -14.15
CA VAL A 141 -10.78 2.55 -15.10
C VAL A 141 -10.17 2.47 -16.50
N GLN A 142 -8.85 2.64 -16.64
CA GLN A 142 -8.17 2.54 -17.95
C GLN A 142 -8.33 1.17 -18.61
N ASN A 143 -8.31 0.08 -17.84
CA ASN A 143 -8.58 -1.26 -18.38
C ASN A 143 -10.03 -1.41 -18.82
N ALA A 144 -10.99 -0.82 -18.09
CA ALA A 144 -12.41 -0.86 -18.45
C ALA A 144 -12.70 -0.04 -19.73
N GLU A 145 -12.09 1.14 -19.86
CA GLU A 145 -12.15 1.97 -21.07
C GLU A 145 -11.60 1.19 -22.28
N ARG A 146 -10.39 0.61 -22.15
CA ARG A 146 -9.77 -0.19 -23.21
C ARG A 146 -10.63 -1.39 -23.65
N ILE A 147 -11.25 -2.10 -22.71
CA ILE A 147 -12.15 -3.23 -23.03
C ILE A 147 -13.40 -2.74 -23.78
N THR A 148 -13.91 -1.56 -23.42
CA THR A 148 -15.10 -0.97 -24.05
C THR A 148 -14.79 -0.56 -25.49
N ASP A 149 -13.63 0.05 -25.73
CA ASP A 149 -13.18 0.45 -27.07
C ASP A 149 -12.98 -0.77 -27.99
N ILE A 150 -12.33 -1.83 -27.50
CA ILE A 150 -12.15 -3.09 -28.25
C ILE A 150 -13.50 -3.72 -28.63
N LYS A 151 -14.47 -3.72 -27.70
CA LYS A 151 -15.81 -4.25 -27.97
C LYS A 151 -16.53 -3.44 -29.05
N ARG A 152 -16.35 -2.11 -29.06
CA ARG A 152 -16.92 -1.22 -30.07
C ARG A 152 -16.34 -1.50 -31.45
N GLU A 153 -15.02 -1.60 -31.58
CA GLU A 153 -14.35 -1.92 -32.86
C GLU A 153 -14.80 -3.28 -33.42
N LEU A 154 -14.97 -4.29 -32.55
CA LEU A 154 -15.44 -5.62 -32.98
C LEU A 154 -16.88 -5.59 -33.48
N ALA A 155 -17.76 -4.81 -32.85
CA ALA A 155 -19.13 -4.62 -33.30
C ALA A 155 -19.19 -3.91 -34.67
N GLU A 156 -18.37 -2.86 -34.86
CA GLU A 156 -18.26 -2.14 -36.13
C GLU A 156 -17.77 -3.08 -37.26
N LYS A 157 -16.78 -3.95 -36.99
CA LYS A 157 -16.30 -4.94 -37.96
C LYS A 157 -17.30 -6.04 -38.33
N THR A 158 -18.17 -6.42 -37.39
CA THR A 158 -19.17 -7.48 -37.62
C THR A 158 -20.42 -6.94 -38.34
N ALA A 159 -20.62 -5.62 -38.32
CA ALA A 159 -21.71 -4.93 -39.02
C ALA A 159 -21.35 -4.51 -40.46
N SER A 160 -20.08 -4.65 -40.84
CA SER A 160 -19.55 -4.44 -42.21
C SER A 160 -19.50 -5.74 -42.99
#